data_AF-A0A3A8EKI9-F1
#
_entry.id   AF-A0A3A8EKI9-F1
#
_cell.length_a   1.000
_cell.length_b   1.000
_cell.length_c   1.000
_cell.angle_alpha   90.00
_cell.angle_beta   90.00
_cell.angle_gamma   90.00
#
_symmetry.space_group_name_H-M   'P 1'
#
loop_
_entity.id
_entity.type
_entity.pdbx_description
1 polymer ?
#
loop_
_entity_poly.entity_id
_entity_poly.type
_entity_poly.pdbx_seq_one_letter_code
_entity_poly.pdbx_strand_id
1 'polypeptide(L)'
;MIKKGQPMKPPVKTSFRGRDVAYLVISIVLVGVGYAAYRGLYFVGENVPFAQEMILVFLGAATTIYLTAVLLNRQTELELRKEGQVLLFQQKHDTYMRVIEKVAEIVERERHDSALIDELRVISHRLAVVGSAPVVEAFRRVLDLLVDGLEDGQLNGNDAEQVMHAVAEVTIAMRSDISSDNDPEALRSAAETIMANSRKIERLDDIEHSKSKPDANAANNKQKKGDSKDDART
;
A
#
# COMPACT_ATOMS: atom_id res chain seq x y z
N MET A 1 35.36 -11.71 23.45
CA MET A 1 34.36 -12.55 24.15
C MET A 1 33.27 -12.92 23.15
N ILE A 2 33.17 -14.21 22.80
CA ILE A 2 32.33 -14.75 21.72
C ILE A 2 30.94 -15.06 22.29
N LYS A 3 29.89 -14.44 21.75
CA LYS A 3 28.50 -14.64 22.21
C LYS A 3 27.96 -15.95 21.63
N LYS A 4 27.72 -16.89 22.54
CA LYS A 4 27.34 -18.30 22.32
C LYS A 4 25.87 -18.41 21.88
N GLY A 5 25.65 -19.14 20.78
CA GLY A 5 24.47 -19.93 20.39
C GLY A 5 23.06 -19.41 20.72
N GLN A 6 22.34 -18.95 19.70
CA GLN A 6 20.87 -18.97 19.70
C GLN A 6 20.36 -20.40 19.50
N PRO A 7 19.35 -20.87 20.26
CA PRO A 7 18.79 -22.20 20.06
C PRO A 7 17.96 -22.24 18.77
N MET A 8 18.27 -23.21 17.90
CA MET A 8 17.45 -23.56 16.73
C MET A 8 15.99 -23.82 17.16
N LYS A 9 15.05 -23.16 16.48
CA LYS A 9 13.62 -23.50 16.56
C LYS A 9 13.45 -24.99 16.19
N PRO A 10 12.74 -25.79 16.99
CA PRO A 10 12.51 -27.19 16.64
C PRO A 10 11.67 -27.28 15.35
N PRO A 11 11.84 -28.35 14.55
CA PRO A 11 11.06 -28.55 13.35
C PRO A 11 9.58 -28.64 13.70
N VAL A 12 8.75 -27.98 12.88
CA VAL A 12 7.29 -28.02 12.97
C VAL A 12 6.86 -29.49 12.95
N LYS A 13 6.43 -30.01 14.11
CA LYS A 13 5.75 -31.30 14.18
C LYS A 13 4.43 -31.13 13.42
N THR A 14 4.36 -31.67 12.21
CA THR A 14 3.11 -31.89 11.48
C THR A 14 2.27 -32.89 12.26
N SER A 15 1.54 -32.40 13.24
CA SER A 15 0.47 -33.14 13.91
C SER A 15 -0.63 -33.36 12.88
N PHE A 16 -0.59 -34.48 12.15
CA PHE A 16 -1.75 -34.98 11.42
C PHE A 16 -2.90 -35.14 12.42
N ARG A 17 -3.96 -34.31 12.31
CA ARG A 17 -5.12 -34.44 13.19
C ARG A 17 -5.76 -35.78 12.87
N GLY A 18 -6.26 -36.53 13.86
CA GLY A 18 -6.89 -37.83 13.63
C GLY A 18 -8.03 -37.80 12.58
N ARG A 19 -8.63 -36.62 12.36
CA ARG A 19 -9.57 -36.35 11.27
C ARG A 19 -8.93 -36.43 9.89
N ASP A 20 -7.73 -35.91 9.70
CA ASP A 20 -7.00 -35.94 8.42
C ASP A 20 -6.64 -37.39 8.05
N VAL A 21 -6.25 -38.19 9.05
CA VAL A 21 -6.01 -39.63 8.89
C VAL A 21 -7.31 -40.37 8.56
N ALA A 22 -8.42 -40.04 9.23
CA ALA A 22 -9.72 -40.64 8.92
C ALA A 22 -10.18 -40.32 7.49
N TYR A 23 -10.04 -39.07 7.04
CA TYR A 23 -10.37 -38.69 5.66
C TYR A 23 -9.48 -39.40 4.64
N LEU A 24 -8.20 -39.61 4.95
CA LEU A 24 -7.27 -40.34 4.10
C LEU A 24 -7.64 -41.83 4.01
N VAL A 25 -8.02 -42.46 5.12
CA VAL A 25 -8.48 -43.86 5.12
C VAL A 25 -9.78 -43.99 4.31
N ILE A 26 -10.73 -43.08 4.51
CA ILE A 26 -11.99 -43.06 3.76
C ILE A 26 -11.73 -42.89 2.26
N SER A 27 -10.83 -41.99 1.87
CA SER A 27 -10.52 -41.78 0.44
C SER A 27 -9.87 -43.00 -0.19
N ILE A 28 -8.95 -43.68 0.50
CA ILE A 28 -8.35 -44.94 0.04
C ILE A 28 -9.42 -46.01 -0.16
N VAL A 29 -10.32 -46.19 0.81
CA VAL A 29 -11.42 -47.15 0.71
C VAL A 29 -12.34 -46.82 -0.45
N LEU A 30 -12.70 -45.54 -0.63
CA LEU A 30 -13.59 -45.10 -1.70
C LEU A 30 -12.98 -45.38 -3.09
N VAL A 31 -11.69 -45.07 -3.27
CA VAL A 31 -10.95 -45.35 -4.51
C VAL A 31 -10.87 -46.86 -4.75
N GLY A 32 -10.57 -47.65 -3.71
CA GLY A 32 -10.51 -49.11 -3.80
C GLY A 32 -11.84 -49.74 -4.20
N VAL A 33 -12.95 -49.30 -3.60
CA VAL A 33 -14.30 -49.76 -3.95
C VAL A 33 -14.67 -49.35 -5.37
N GLY A 34 -14.38 -48.12 -5.77
CA GLY A 34 -14.61 -47.64 -7.14
C GLY A 34 -13.84 -48.47 -8.17
N TYR A 35 -12.57 -48.78 -7.91
CA TYR A 35 -11.76 -49.64 -8.77
C TYR A 35 -12.31 -51.08 -8.85
N ALA A 36 -12.72 -51.66 -7.72
CA ALA A 36 -13.30 -53.00 -7.70
C ALA A 36 -14.64 -53.07 -8.46
N ALA A 37 -15.50 -52.06 -8.32
CA ALA A 37 -16.75 -51.93 -9.07
C ALA A 37 -16.51 -51.79 -10.58
N TYR A 38 -15.56 -50.93 -10.97
CA TYR A 38 -15.14 -50.79 -12.36
C TYR A 38 -14.62 -52.12 -12.92
N ARG A 39 -13.75 -52.81 -12.17
CA ARG A 39 -13.20 -54.11 -12.56
C ARG A 39 -14.28 -55.18 -12.70
N GLY A 40 -15.25 -55.22 -11.79
CA GLY A 40 -16.38 -56.15 -11.86
C GLY A 40 -17.26 -55.91 -13.07
N LEU A 41 -17.63 -54.65 -13.34
CA LEU A 41 -18.39 -54.26 -14.53
C LEU A 41 -17.65 -54.59 -15.83
N TYR A 42 -16.34 -54.35 -15.86
CA TYR A 42 -15.50 -54.61 -17.03
C TYR A 42 -15.40 -56.11 -17.33
N PHE A 43 -15.24 -56.96 -16.30
CA PHE A 43 -15.15 -58.43 -16.47
C PHE A 43 -16.51 -59.06 -16.82
N VAL A 44 -17.62 -58.52 -16.31
CA VAL A 44 -18.98 -58.95 -16.69
C VAL A 44 -19.30 -58.58 -18.15
N GLY A 45 -18.75 -57.47 -18.63
CA GLY A 45 -18.86 -57.02 -20.03
C GLY A 45 -18.04 -57.83 -21.04
N GLU A 46 -17.16 -58.74 -20.60
CA GLU A 46 -16.30 -59.54 -21.48
C GLU A 46 -17.10 -60.41 -22.48
N ASN A 47 -18.33 -60.79 -22.10
CA ASN A 47 -19.26 -61.55 -22.96
C ASN A 47 -20.17 -60.64 -23.83
N VAL A 48 -20.16 -59.32 -23.63
CA VAL A 48 -21.01 -58.35 -24.34
C VAL A 48 -20.19 -57.08 -24.68
N PRO A 49 -19.45 -57.07 -25.81
CA PRO A 49 -18.52 -55.99 -26.17
C PRO A 49 -19.15 -54.59 -26.16
N PHE A 50 -20.41 -54.49 -26.59
CA PHE A 50 -21.17 -53.24 -26.61
C PHE A 50 -21.35 -52.62 -25.22
N ALA A 51 -21.60 -53.42 -24.18
CA ALA A 51 -21.80 -52.91 -22.83
C ALA A 51 -20.50 -52.28 -22.26
N GLN A 52 -19.36 -52.89 -22.57
CA GLN A 52 -18.05 -52.41 -22.16
C GLN A 52 -17.70 -51.06 -22.80
N GLU A 53 -17.93 -50.92 -24.11
CA GLU A 53 -17.72 -49.66 -24.83
C GLU A 53 -18.59 -48.53 -24.27
N MET A 54 -19.87 -48.80 -24.01
CA MET A 54 -20.80 -47.80 -23.45
C MET A 54 -20.38 -47.35 -22.04
N ILE A 55 -19.88 -48.26 -21.20
CA ILE A 55 -19.35 -47.92 -19.86
C ILE A 55 -18.11 -47.03 -19.97
N LEU A 56 -17.19 -47.32 -20.90
CA LEU A 56 -15.99 -46.51 -21.10
C LEU A 56 -16.32 -45.12 -21.64
N VAL A 57 -17.27 -45.01 -22.58
CA VAL A 57 -17.76 -43.73 -23.08
C VAL A 57 -18.40 -42.92 -21.95
N PHE A 58 -19.25 -43.55 -21.14
CA PHE A 58 -19.88 -42.88 -20.01
C PHE A 58 -18.85 -42.42 -18.96
N LEU A 59 -17.87 -43.26 -18.63
CA LEU A 59 -16.80 -42.92 -17.69
C LEU A 59 -15.92 -41.79 -18.22
N GLY A 60 -15.60 -41.81 -19.52
CA GLY A 60 -14.86 -40.73 -20.18
C GLY A 60 -15.64 -39.41 -20.17
N ALA A 61 -16.94 -39.46 -20.47
CA ALA A 61 -17.81 -38.29 -20.41
C ALA A 61 -17.93 -37.74 -18.98
N ALA A 62 -18.18 -38.60 -17.99
CA ALA A 62 -18.26 -38.21 -16.58
C ALA A 62 -16.94 -37.60 -16.08
N THR A 63 -15.80 -38.20 -16.45
CA THR A 63 -14.46 -37.70 -16.11
C THR A 63 -14.22 -36.33 -16.74
N THR A 64 -14.61 -36.15 -18.00
CA THR A 64 -14.47 -34.87 -18.70
C THR A 64 -15.32 -33.79 -18.05
N ILE A 65 -16.60 -34.07 -17.78
CA ILE A 65 -17.50 -33.14 -17.08
C ILE A 65 -16.94 -32.76 -15.71
N TYR A 66 -16.48 -33.74 -14.94
CA TYR A 66 -15.87 -33.51 -13.63
C TYR A 66 -14.62 -32.62 -13.74
N LEU A 67 -13.72 -32.92 -14.68
CA LEU A 67 -12.50 -32.16 -14.89
C LEU A 67 -12.84 -30.70 -15.27
N THR A 68 -13.76 -30.50 -16.21
CA THR A 68 -14.19 -29.16 -16.62
C THR A 68 -14.84 -28.40 -15.47
N ALA A 69 -15.67 -29.05 -14.65
CA ALA A 69 -16.27 -28.43 -13.48
C ALA A 69 -15.20 -27.99 -12.45
N VAL A 70 -14.18 -28.84 -12.20
CA VAL A 70 -13.07 -28.50 -11.31
C VAL A 70 -12.23 -27.34 -11.86
N LEU A 71 -11.91 -27.37 -13.16
CA LEU A 71 -11.13 -26.32 -13.82
C LEU A 71 -11.87 -24.98 -13.78
N LEU A 72 -13.17 -24.97 -14.11
CA LEU A 72 -13.98 -23.76 -14.08
C LEU A 72 -14.04 -23.17 -12.67
N ASN A 73 -14.32 -23.99 -11.66
CA ASN A 73 -14.39 -23.53 -10.27
C ASN A 73 -13.05 -22.94 -9.80
N ARG A 74 -11.92 -23.55 -10.17
CA ARG A 74 -10.59 -23.01 -9.86
C ARG A 74 -10.30 -21.70 -10.57
N GLN A 75 -10.70 -21.56 -11.83
CA GLN A 75 -10.55 -20.30 -12.55
C GLN A 75 -11.40 -19.20 -11.91
N THR A 76 -12.67 -19.47 -11.61
CA THR A 76 -13.54 -18.51 -10.92
C THR A 76 -13.00 -18.10 -9.55
N GLU A 77 -12.49 -19.05 -8.76
CA GLU A 77 -11.86 -18.73 -7.46
C GLU A 77 -10.66 -17.79 -7.63
N LEU A 78 -9.82 -18.03 -8.65
CA LEU A 78 -8.66 -17.21 -8.92
C LEU A 78 -9.03 -15.81 -9.44
N GLU A 79 -10.05 -15.72 -10.29
CA GLU A 79 -10.58 -14.44 -10.78
C GLU A 79 -11.16 -13.61 -9.64
N LEU A 80 -12.01 -14.19 -8.79
CA LEU A 80 -12.58 -13.50 -7.63
C LEU A 80 -11.48 -13.02 -6.66
N ARG A 81 -10.45 -13.83 -6.44
CA ARG A 81 -9.29 -13.42 -5.61
C ARG A 81 -8.55 -12.24 -6.24
N LYS A 82 -8.37 -12.23 -7.56
CA LYS A 82 -7.73 -11.11 -8.28
C LYS A 82 -8.59 -9.86 -8.21
N GLU A 83 -9.88 -9.95 -8.50
CA GLU A 83 -10.81 -8.80 -8.42
C GLU A 83 -10.85 -8.21 -7.01
N GLY A 84 -10.93 -9.07 -5.97
CA GLY A 84 -10.87 -8.63 -4.58
C GLY A 84 -9.56 -7.92 -4.22
N GLN A 85 -8.42 -8.40 -4.72
CA GLN A 85 -7.13 -7.72 -4.54
C GLN A 85 -7.06 -6.37 -5.25
N VAL A 86 -7.57 -6.29 -6.48
CA VAL A 86 -7.64 -5.03 -7.25
C VAL A 86 -8.51 -4.00 -6.53
N LEU A 87 -9.65 -4.41 -5.99
CA LEU A 87 -10.53 -3.51 -5.23
C LEU A 87 -9.84 -2.99 -3.96
N LEU A 88 -9.17 -3.85 -3.19
CA LEU A 88 -8.42 -3.44 -2.01
C LEU A 88 -7.27 -2.49 -2.36
N PHE A 89 -6.57 -2.76 -3.46
CA PHE A 89 -5.51 -1.88 -3.98
C PHE A 89 -6.06 -0.49 -4.33
N GLN A 90 -7.19 -0.42 -5.05
CA GLN A 90 -7.85 0.85 -5.38
C GLN A 90 -8.29 1.59 -4.11
N GLN A 91 -8.90 0.91 -3.16
CA GLN A 91 -9.34 1.52 -1.90
C GLN A 91 -8.15 2.08 -1.08
N LYS A 92 -7.03 1.37 -1.04
CA LYS A 92 -5.78 1.86 -0.42
C LYS A 92 -5.29 3.12 -1.14
N HIS A 93 -5.16 3.06 -2.47
CA HIS A 93 -4.71 4.19 -3.28
C HIS A 93 -5.57 5.45 -3.08
N ASP A 94 -6.89 5.31 -3.15
CA ASP A 94 -7.83 6.42 -2.97
C ASP A 94 -7.74 7.03 -1.57
N THR A 95 -7.57 6.17 -0.55
CA THR A 95 -7.40 6.65 0.83
C THR A 95 -6.08 7.41 0.97
N TYR A 96 -5.00 6.89 0.37
CA TYR A 96 -3.68 7.51 0.42
C TYR A 96 -3.65 8.87 -0.29
N MET A 97 -4.23 8.99 -1.48
CA MET A 97 -4.29 10.28 -2.18
C MET A 97 -5.09 11.33 -1.40
N ARG A 98 -6.23 10.95 -0.81
CA ARG A 98 -7.00 11.87 0.05
C ARG A 98 -6.21 12.34 1.27
N VAL A 99 -5.36 11.48 1.85
CA VAL A 99 -4.49 11.86 2.97
C VAL A 99 -3.53 12.96 2.53
N ILE A 100 -2.85 12.75 1.40
CA ILE A 100 -1.86 13.69 0.87
C ILE A 100 -2.52 15.02 0.50
N GLU A 101 -3.64 14.98 -0.24
CA GLU A 101 -4.40 16.17 -0.65
C GLU A 101 -4.85 16.99 0.56
N LYS A 102 -5.33 16.33 1.62
CA LYS A 102 -5.83 17.03 2.80
C LYS A 102 -4.73 17.62 3.65
N VAL A 103 -3.58 16.95 3.77
CA VAL A 103 -2.43 17.55 4.44
C VAL A 103 -1.92 18.76 3.65
N ALA A 104 -1.84 18.67 2.32
CA ALA A 104 -1.44 19.80 1.49
C ALA A 104 -2.42 20.99 1.62
N GLU A 105 -3.74 20.74 1.62
CA GLU A 105 -4.76 21.77 1.82
C GLU A 105 -4.63 22.45 3.20
N ILE A 106 -4.28 21.69 4.24
CA ILE A 106 -4.01 22.26 5.57
C ILE A 106 -2.80 23.18 5.49
N VAL A 107 -1.68 22.72 4.91
CA VAL A 107 -0.44 23.51 4.83
C VAL A 107 -0.61 24.80 4.02
N GLU A 108 -1.41 24.78 2.95
CA GLU A 108 -1.58 25.94 2.05
C GLU A 108 -2.42 27.09 2.66
N ARG A 109 -3.31 26.80 3.63
CA ARG A 109 -4.21 27.80 4.19
C ARG A 109 -3.61 28.51 5.40
N GLU A 110 -3.49 29.85 5.39
CA GLU A 110 -2.99 30.65 6.53
C GLU A 110 -3.86 30.62 7.80
N ARG A 111 -5.14 30.22 7.71
CA ARG A 111 -6.04 30.08 8.87
C ARG A 111 -6.76 28.75 8.79
N HIS A 112 -6.47 27.89 9.75
CA HIS A 112 -7.00 26.54 9.80
C HIS A 112 -8.29 26.54 10.63
N ASP A 113 -9.38 26.09 10.03
CA ASP A 113 -10.67 25.92 10.71
C ASP A 113 -10.69 24.59 11.46
N SER A 114 -11.38 24.54 12.60
CA SER A 114 -11.70 23.34 13.37
C SER A 114 -12.24 22.18 12.51
N ALA A 115 -12.95 22.49 11.42
CA ALA A 115 -13.44 21.50 10.46
C ALA A 115 -12.33 20.71 9.75
N LEU A 116 -11.18 21.34 9.43
CA LEU A 116 -10.04 20.65 8.80
C LEU A 116 -9.38 19.64 9.75
N ILE A 117 -9.35 19.94 11.05
CA ILE A 117 -8.81 19.05 12.08
C ILE A 117 -9.71 17.82 12.25
N ASP A 118 -11.03 18.01 12.24
CA ASP A 118 -11.99 16.90 12.29
C ASP A 118 -11.91 15.99 11.06
N GLU A 119 -11.74 16.55 9.86
CA GLU A 119 -11.51 15.78 8.64
C GLU A 119 -10.22 14.96 8.71
N LEU A 120 -9.14 15.55 9.24
CA LEU A 120 -7.85 14.86 9.41
C LEU A 120 -7.97 13.68 10.38
N ARG A 121 -8.81 13.79 11.41
CA ARG A 121 -9.09 12.70 12.36
C ARG A 121 -9.79 11.52 11.69
N VAL A 122 -10.78 11.79 10.83
CA VAL A 122 -11.49 10.77 10.06
C VAL A 122 -10.51 10.06 9.11
N ILE A 123 -9.62 10.82 8.47
CA ILE A 123 -8.60 10.28 7.57
C ILE A 123 -7.61 9.39 8.31
N SER A 124 -7.16 9.80 9.51
CA SER A 124 -6.30 8.98 10.38
C SER A 124 -6.92 7.61 10.68
N HIS A 125 -8.21 7.57 11.03
CA HIS A 125 -8.91 6.31 11.31
C HIS A 125 -9.06 5.44 10.06
N ARG A 126 -9.37 6.05 8.90
CA ARG A 126 -9.42 5.32 7.62
C ARG A 126 -8.06 4.73 7.26
N LEU A 127 -6.98 5.48 7.46
CA LEU A 127 -5.62 5.03 7.22
C LEU A 127 -5.24 3.86 8.13
N ALA A 128 -5.66 3.88 9.40
CA ALA A 128 -5.43 2.77 10.33
C ALA A 128 -6.15 1.46 9.92
N VAL A 129 -7.24 1.54 9.16
CA VAL A 129 -7.98 0.36 8.66
C VAL A 129 -7.31 -0.25 7.43
N VAL A 130 -6.80 0.58 6.51
CA VAL A 130 -6.31 0.12 5.20
C VAL A 130 -4.79 0.10 5.08
N GLY A 131 -4.08 0.89 5.87
CA GLY A 131 -2.63 1.06 5.79
C GLY A 131 -1.84 0.05 6.63
N SER A 132 -0.61 -0.22 6.21
CA SER A 132 0.35 -0.97 7.03
C SER A 132 0.91 -0.12 8.17
N ALA A 133 1.48 -0.79 9.18
CA ALA A 133 2.05 -0.13 10.35
C ALA A 133 3.07 0.99 10.00
N PRO A 134 4.00 0.82 9.03
CA PRO A 134 4.91 1.90 8.64
C PRO A 134 4.21 3.14 8.09
N VAL A 135 3.10 2.97 7.36
CA VAL A 135 2.30 4.07 6.81
C VAL A 135 1.63 4.87 7.92
N VAL A 136 1.00 4.16 8.88
CA VAL A 136 0.33 4.78 10.02
C VAL A 136 1.33 5.52 10.91
N GLU A 137 2.53 4.96 11.11
CA GLU A 137 3.59 5.58 11.91
C GLU A 137 4.20 6.81 11.22
N ALA A 138 4.42 6.76 9.90
CA ALA A 138 4.84 7.93 9.14
C ALA A 138 3.77 9.03 9.20
N PHE A 139 2.48 8.68 9.07
CA PHE A 139 1.40 9.66 9.11
C PHE A 139 1.22 10.28 10.48
N ARG A 140 1.42 9.51 11.56
CA ARG A 140 1.43 10.06 12.92
C ARG A 140 2.46 11.18 13.06
N ARG A 141 3.65 11.06 12.47
CA ARG A 141 4.66 12.13 12.51
C ARG A 141 4.20 13.42 11.82
N VAL A 142 3.41 13.30 10.75
CA VAL A 142 2.75 14.45 10.12
C VAL A 142 1.76 15.11 11.08
N LEU A 143 0.94 14.32 11.78
CA LEU A 143 -0.01 14.84 12.76
C LEU A 143 0.68 15.54 13.93
N ASP A 144 1.74 14.95 14.47
CA ASP A 144 2.50 15.54 15.57
C ASP A 144 3.07 16.91 15.17
N LEU A 145 3.69 17.02 13.98
CA LEU A 145 4.21 18.30 13.45
C LEU A 145 3.12 19.33 13.16
N LEU A 146 1.97 18.89 12.63
CA LEU A 146 0.84 19.77 12.41
C LEU A 146 0.30 20.31 13.74
N VAL A 147 0.11 19.46 14.74
CA VAL A 147 -0.39 19.88 16.06
C VAL A 147 0.56 20.86 16.72
N ASP A 148 1.87 20.56 16.72
CA ASP A 148 2.90 21.43 17.31
C ASP A 148 2.95 22.79 16.58
N GLY A 149 2.86 22.80 15.24
CA GLY A 149 2.83 24.03 14.45
C GLY A 149 1.51 24.81 14.50
N LEU A 150 0.41 24.16 14.93
CA LEU A 150 -0.93 24.75 15.05
C LEU A 150 -1.23 25.29 16.45
N GLU A 151 -0.39 25.03 17.47
CA GLU A 151 -0.59 25.54 18.84
C GLU A 151 -0.74 27.07 18.87
N ASP A 152 -0.01 27.77 18.00
CA ASP A 152 -0.04 29.23 17.87
C ASP A 152 -1.11 29.73 16.85
N GLY A 153 -1.86 28.80 16.23
CA GLY A 153 -2.91 29.08 15.26
C GLY A 153 -2.43 29.49 13.86
N GLN A 154 -1.12 29.43 13.61
CA GLN A 154 -0.49 29.69 12.31
C GLN A 154 0.71 28.76 12.10
N LEU A 155 0.71 28.04 10.97
CA LEU A 155 1.92 27.37 10.49
C LEU A 155 2.88 28.41 9.92
N ASN A 156 4.08 28.54 10.51
CA ASN A 156 5.14 29.34 9.90
C ASN A 156 5.79 28.55 8.74
N GLY A 157 6.58 29.23 7.90
CA GLY A 157 7.20 28.59 6.72
C GLY A 157 8.12 27.40 7.05
N ASN A 158 8.80 27.43 8.19
CA ASN A 158 9.68 26.34 8.64
C ASN A 158 8.89 25.13 9.17
N ASP A 159 7.70 25.35 9.76
CA ASP A 159 6.82 24.27 10.19
C ASP A 159 6.12 23.62 8.99
N ALA A 160 5.68 24.45 8.02
CA ALA A 160 5.15 23.98 6.75
C ALA A 160 6.15 23.09 6.00
N GLU A 161 7.43 23.48 5.95
CA GLU A 161 8.49 22.68 5.34
C GLU A 161 8.68 21.33 6.03
N GLN A 162 8.74 21.30 7.37
CA GLN A 162 8.86 20.06 8.15
C GLN A 162 7.68 19.13 7.92
N VAL A 163 6.46 19.68 7.86
CA VAL A 163 5.24 18.92 7.55
C VAL A 163 5.33 18.32 6.14
N MET A 164 5.76 19.10 5.14
CA MET A 164 5.91 18.61 3.76
C MET A 164 6.99 17.53 3.64
N HIS A 165 8.07 17.63 4.42
CA HIS A 165 9.08 16.58 4.53
C HIS A 165 8.48 15.28 5.10
N ALA A 166 7.68 15.39 6.16
CA ALA A 166 7.00 14.24 6.74
C ALA A 166 5.97 13.63 5.77
N VAL A 167 5.29 14.44 4.95
CA VAL A 167 4.41 13.95 3.86
C VAL A 167 5.20 13.18 2.81
N ALA A 168 6.43 13.60 2.48
CA ALA A 168 7.30 12.84 1.57
C ALA A 168 7.63 11.45 2.15
N GLU A 169 7.90 11.35 3.45
CA GLU A 169 8.10 10.06 4.12
C GLU A 169 6.84 9.18 4.13
N VAL A 170 5.67 9.77 4.37
CA VAL A 170 4.39 9.07 4.25
C VAL A 170 4.19 8.53 2.84
N THR A 171 4.52 9.32 1.81
CA THR A 171 4.42 8.93 0.41
C THR A 171 5.33 7.74 0.08
N ILE A 172 6.54 7.70 0.66
CA ILE A 172 7.46 6.57 0.52
C ILE A 172 6.88 5.32 1.18
N ALA A 173 6.37 5.44 2.40
CA ALA A 173 5.74 4.33 3.10
C ALA A 173 4.51 3.79 2.35
N MET A 174 3.66 4.68 1.84
CA MET A 174 2.48 4.35 1.04
C MET A 174 2.86 3.62 -0.26
N ARG A 175 3.90 4.10 -0.96
CA ARG A 175 4.39 3.44 -2.17
C ARG A 175 4.94 2.05 -1.85
N SER A 176 5.70 1.90 -0.78
CA SER A 176 6.20 0.59 -0.34
C SER A 176 5.08 -0.36 0.07
N ASP A 177 3.97 0.15 0.60
CA ASP A 177 2.80 -0.67 0.98
C ASP A 177 1.96 -1.13 -0.22
N ILE A 178 1.91 -0.32 -1.27
CA ILE A 178 1.18 -0.58 -2.52
C ILE A 178 2.00 -1.47 -3.47
N SER A 179 3.32 -1.29 -3.48
CA SER A 179 4.21 -1.98 -4.39
C SER A 179 4.25 -3.49 -4.09
N SER A 180 3.91 -4.31 -5.08
CA SER A 180 4.21 -5.74 -5.06
C SER A 180 5.69 -6.03 -5.30
N ASP A 181 6.43 -5.05 -5.83
CA ASP A 181 7.87 -5.16 -6.04
C ASP A 181 8.58 -5.03 -4.69
N ASN A 182 9.14 -6.15 -4.25
CA ASN A 182 10.01 -6.23 -3.08
C ASN A 182 11.47 -5.90 -3.43
N ASP A 183 11.75 -5.37 -4.63
CA ASP A 183 13.09 -5.00 -5.05
C ASP A 183 13.60 -3.81 -4.20
N PRO A 184 14.61 -4.02 -3.33
CA PRO A 184 15.10 -2.99 -2.44
C PRO A 184 15.72 -1.81 -3.20
N GLU A 185 16.30 -2.04 -4.39
CA GLU A 185 16.93 -0.97 -5.17
C GLU A 185 15.89 -0.02 -5.79
N ALA A 186 14.83 -0.57 -6.38
CA ALA A 186 13.72 0.21 -6.91
C ALA A 186 13.03 1.05 -5.83
N LEU A 187 12.80 0.48 -4.63
CA LEU A 187 12.23 1.19 -3.48
C LEU A 187 13.17 2.30 -2.96
N ARG A 188 14.48 2.09 -3.01
CA ARG A 188 15.45 3.11 -2.60
C ARG A 188 15.52 4.27 -3.59
N SER A 189 15.62 3.98 -4.89
CA SER A 189 15.63 5.00 -5.96
C SER A 189 14.35 5.84 -5.94
N ALA A 190 13.21 5.18 -5.71
CA ALA A 190 11.93 5.82 -5.48
C ALA A 190 11.96 6.82 -4.33
N ALA A 191 12.45 6.40 -3.17
CA ALA A 191 12.55 7.23 -1.98
C ALA A 191 13.45 8.44 -2.24
N GLU A 192 14.62 8.23 -2.84
CA GLU A 192 15.54 9.31 -3.20
C GLU A 192 14.90 10.35 -4.13
N THR A 193 14.11 9.89 -5.11
CA THR A 193 13.40 10.78 -6.04
C THR A 193 12.31 11.59 -5.35
N ILE A 194 11.50 10.95 -4.48
CA ILE A 194 10.44 11.62 -3.73
C ILE A 194 11.02 12.70 -2.82
N MET A 195 12.08 12.38 -2.07
CA MET A 195 12.75 13.34 -1.19
C MET A 195 13.41 14.48 -1.97
N ALA A 196 14.03 14.17 -3.12
CA ALA A 196 14.63 15.20 -3.97
C ALA A 196 13.57 16.17 -4.53
N ASN A 197 12.39 15.67 -4.90
CA ASN A 197 11.28 16.51 -5.34
C ASN A 197 10.78 17.42 -4.20
N SER A 198 10.59 16.88 -2.99
CA SER A 198 10.19 17.68 -1.82
C SER A 198 11.12 18.87 -1.60
N ARG A 199 12.44 18.63 -1.58
CA ARG A 199 13.47 19.68 -1.41
C ARG A 199 13.53 20.68 -2.57
N LYS A 200 13.10 20.27 -3.77
CA LYS A 200 13.09 21.15 -4.94
C LYS A 200 11.91 22.12 -4.88
N ILE A 201 10.76 21.69 -4.38
CA ILE A 201 9.58 22.53 -4.18
C ILE A 201 9.84 23.58 -3.10
N GLU A 202 10.44 23.19 -1.97
CA GLU A 202 10.89 24.11 -0.91
C GLU A 202 11.71 25.30 -1.48
N ARG A 203 12.69 25.00 -2.34
CA ARG A 203 13.49 26.05 -3.00
C ARG A 203 12.69 26.95 -3.94
N LEU A 204 11.57 26.48 -4.50
CA LEU A 204 10.69 27.31 -5.32
C LEU A 204 9.90 28.28 -4.46
N ASP A 205 9.40 27.82 -3.31
CA ASP A 205 8.66 28.65 -2.35
C ASP A 205 9.55 29.78 -1.80
N ASP A 206 10.82 29.48 -1.49
CA ASP A 206 11.82 30.48 -1.10
C ASP A 206 12.03 31.57 -2.16
N ILE A 207 12.09 31.17 -3.43
CA ILE A 207 12.27 32.10 -4.56
C ILE A 207 11.06 33.01 -4.69
N GLU A 208 9.84 32.46 -4.57
CA GLU A 208 8.61 33.23 -4.64
C GLU A 208 8.51 34.23 -3.48
N HIS A 209 8.83 33.79 -2.26
CA HIS A 209 8.87 34.67 -1.09
C HIS A 209 9.93 35.77 -1.23
N SER A 210 11.11 35.48 -1.78
CA SER A 210 12.15 36.49 -2.01
C SER A 210 11.75 37.56 -3.03
N LYS A 211 10.98 37.20 -4.06
CA LYS A 211 10.45 38.16 -5.07
C LYS A 211 9.32 39.03 -4.53
N SER A 212 8.55 38.53 -3.55
CA SER A 212 7.43 39.25 -2.94
C SER A 212 7.84 40.34 -1.94
N LYS A 213 9.09 40.32 -1.44
CA LYS A 213 9.68 41.41 -0.64
C LYS A 213 10.49 42.34 -1.56
N PRO A 214 9.94 43.46 -2.06
CA PRO A 214 10.76 44.45 -2.75
C PRO A 214 11.79 45.02 -1.78
N ASP A 215 13.05 45.05 -2.23
CA ASP A 215 14.21 45.57 -1.52
C ASP A 215 13.94 46.89 -0.79
N ALA A 216 13.72 46.82 0.52
CA ALA A 216 13.69 47.98 1.41
C ALA A 216 15.01 48.79 1.38
N ASN A 217 16.07 48.24 0.76
CA ASN A 217 17.35 48.90 0.56
C ASN A 217 17.41 49.82 -0.67
N ALA A 218 16.45 49.76 -1.60
CA ALA A 218 16.42 50.68 -2.75
C ALA A 218 15.93 52.10 -2.39
N ALA A 219 15.16 52.24 -1.31
CA ALA A 219 14.65 53.52 -0.84
C ALA A 219 15.71 54.36 -0.09
N ASN A 220 16.63 53.71 0.63
CA ASN A 220 17.61 54.42 1.46
C ASN A 220 18.76 55.06 0.64
N ASN A 221 19.03 54.54 -0.56
CA ASN A 221 20.10 55.06 -1.43
C ASN A 221 19.66 56.26 -2.30
N LYS A 222 18.35 56.54 -2.41
CA LYS A 222 17.85 57.78 -3.04
C LYS A 222 17.81 58.96 -2.08
N GLN A 223 17.58 58.74 -0.79
CA GLN A 223 17.57 59.82 0.22
C GLN A 223 18.97 60.42 0.41
N LYS A 224 20.03 59.59 0.39
CA LYS A 224 21.42 60.05 0.64
C LYS A 224 22.08 60.76 -0.54
N LYS A 225 21.49 60.72 -1.75
CA LYS A 225 22.01 61.38 -2.96
C LYS A 225 21.32 62.71 -3.27
N GLY A 226 20.23 63.03 -2.57
CA GLY A 226 19.49 64.29 -2.72
C GLY A 226 20.00 65.43 -1.84
N ASP A 227 20.70 65.13 -0.74
CA ASP A 227 20.99 66.12 0.32
C ASP A 227 22.41 66.72 0.26
N SER A 228 23.16 66.49 -0.83
CA SER A 228 24.56 66.94 -0.95
C SER A 228 24.81 67.89 -2.12
N LYS A 229 23.79 68.57 -2.66
CA LYS A 229 23.96 69.44 -3.83
C LYS A 229 23.50 70.89 -3.73
N ASP A 230 23.04 71.37 -2.57
CA ASP A 230 22.58 72.77 -2.43
C ASP A 230 23.50 73.72 -1.63
N ASP A 231 24.69 73.30 -1.19
CA ASP A 231 25.61 74.17 -0.44
C ASP A 231 26.86 74.59 -1.25
N ALA A 232 26.70 74.96 -2.51
CA ALA A 232 27.78 75.55 -3.31
C ALA A 232 27.29 76.63 -4.27
N ARG A 233 26.58 77.63 -3.74
CA ARG A 233 26.40 78.91 -4.44
C ARG A 233 26.10 80.05 -3.46
N THR A 234 27.15 80.59 -2.86
CA THR A 234 27.26 82.04 -2.58
C THR A 234 28.71 82.46 -2.67
#